data_AF-A0A7Y5CZ80-F1
#
_entry.id   AF-A0A7Y5CZ80-F1
#
_cell.length_a   1.000
_cell.length_b   1.000
_cell.length_c   1.000
_cell.angle_alpha   90.00
_cell.angle_beta   90.00
_cell.angle_gamma   90.00
#
_symmetry.space_group_name_H-M   'P 1'
#
loop_
_entity.id
_entity.type
_entity.pdbx_description
1 polymer ?
#
loop_
_entity_poly.entity_id
_entity_poly.type
_entity_poly.pdbx_seq_one_letter_code
_entity_poly.pdbx_strand_id
1 'polypeptide(L)'
;MTNEYRKDMKNIKQYGNWLMVVCLTLVIVVSCKKDSDELSLKRQFSPSLVTSKNGETSVELTWAASLFTISGDVEYVVEVSPDPAFGAVEYSVTTPNLTTTISDDKLTIKKDYYARIKAVGKNGATDSNWLVSSAFRITGEQFLIAINSTTVTDVAVQLTWRLNPDLNKLVFTPPVGAPVEYTLTAGEKAAGLKVITGLTQSTTYSAEIFQDTKSKGLISFKTKASITGNIVDLTGTTGDPNALITALGTAASGSIIVLRRGETYKFTSFTFTGGKSVSIVTALGFGTDYAIIRSTGSFTIAASTTTDSLVFRDLIIKGQNVATAPLSYDNHYLFNVGNTNVNVTKMRFDNCNIRILRGLVRGQAGTPASPVTNPPTVPSLVVTNYIINNCVMDSIREYGIASTFNTSGSSFKNITVTNSTFSHFRKFIDHRVYGNLSINISNCTFFDVVAGAAAPANAFIDFQTVGAGIVNISNCIFGRTWNETGAGTLVWGFRASTGSPGGAGSYGTSDFVNDNLPISVTSYAGTSLSLFTDPVNDNFKIKDVTFVGRSIAGDPRWRIN
;
A
#
# COMPACT_ATOMS: atom_id res chain seq x y z
N MET A 1 -96.83 51.81 44.39
CA MET A 1 -95.72 51.89 43.40
C MET A 1 -94.57 51.05 43.95
N THR A 2 -94.10 49.95 43.38
CA THR A 2 -94.21 49.38 42.02
C THR A 2 -93.76 47.91 42.10
N ASN A 3 -94.64 46.94 41.83
CA ASN A 3 -94.24 45.52 41.80
C ASN A 3 -94.70 44.75 40.54
N GLU A 4 -95.46 45.35 39.62
CA GLU A 4 -95.80 44.72 38.33
C GLU A 4 -94.85 45.11 37.18
N TYR A 5 -94.14 46.24 37.25
CA TYR A 5 -93.21 46.69 36.19
C TYR A 5 -91.91 45.89 36.09
N ARG A 6 -91.63 44.98 37.04
CA ARG A 6 -90.35 44.23 37.11
C ARG A 6 -90.36 42.90 36.35
N LYS A 7 -91.54 42.40 35.95
CA LYS A 7 -91.67 41.09 35.28
C LYS A 7 -91.51 41.19 33.76
N ASP A 8 -92.03 42.26 33.15
CA ASP A 8 -91.99 42.44 31.68
C ASP A 8 -90.63 42.93 31.14
N MET A 9 -89.85 43.67 31.93
CA MET A 9 -88.49 44.07 31.55
C MET A 9 -87.46 42.92 31.56
N LYS A 10 -87.75 41.80 32.25
CA LYS A 10 -86.87 40.62 32.23
C LYS A 10 -87.01 39.83 30.92
N ASN A 11 -88.21 39.76 30.36
CA ASN A 11 -88.46 39.03 29.12
C ASN A 11 -87.89 39.76 27.89
N ILE A 12 -88.01 41.09 27.81
CA ILE A 12 -87.46 41.87 26.67
C ILE A 12 -85.91 41.84 26.63
N LYS A 13 -85.23 41.85 27.79
CA LYS A 13 -83.76 41.67 27.84
C LYS A 13 -83.33 40.24 27.51
N GLN A 14 -84.15 39.23 27.82
CA GLN A 14 -83.86 37.84 27.47
C GLN A 14 -83.98 37.58 25.96
N TYR A 15 -85.01 38.11 25.30
CA TYR A 15 -85.19 37.98 23.85
C TYR A 15 -84.23 38.86 23.04
N GLY A 16 -83.84 40.05 23.54
CA GLY A 16 -82.81 40.88 22.91
C GLY A 16 -81.42 40.24 22.94
N ASN A 17 -81.07 39.57 24.04
CA ASN A 17 -79.79 38.86 24.16
C ASN A 17 -79.79 37.56 23.32
N TRP A 18 -80.93 36.87 23.20
CA TRP A 18 -81.05 35.70 22.33
C TRP A 18 -81.04 36.06 20.84
N LEU A 19 -81.68 37.16 20.43
CA LEU A 19 -81.66 37.62 19.04
C LEU A 19 -80.28 38.15 18.63
N MET A 20 -79.54 38.77 19.56
CA MET A 20 -78.17 39.20 19.32
C MET A 20 -77.19 38.01 19.26
N VAL A 21 -77.35 36.99 20.11
CA VAL A 21 -76.53 35.76 20.07
C VAL A 21 -76.84 34.91 18.84
N VAL A 22 -78.11 34.83 18.40
CA VAL A 22 -78.52 34.10 17.18
C VAL A 22 -78.04 34.83 15.91
N CYS A 23 -78.13 36.17 15.84
CA CYS A 23 -77.58 36.93 14.71
C CYS A 23 -76.04 36.91 14.70
N LEU A 24 -75.36 36.94 15.86
CA LEU A 24 -73.90 36.86 15.90
C LEU A 24 -73.39 35.44 15.57
N THR A 25 -74.14 34.39 15.93
CA THR A 25 -73.79 33.01 15.54
C THR A 25 -74.07 32.74 14.05
N LEU A 26 -75.14 33.30 13.47
CA LEU A 26 -75.41 33.20 12.02
C LEU A 26 -74.35 33.92 11.16
N VAL A 27 -73.74 35.00 11.64
CA VAL A 27 -72.64 35.69 10.94
C VAL A 27 -71.31 34.90 11.02
N ILE A 28 -71.10 34.10 12.07
CA ILE A 28 -69.87 33.30 12.24
C ILE A 28 -69.87 32.05 11.33
N VAL A 29 -71.02 31.43 11.05
CA VAL A 29 -71.08 30.25 10.15
C VAL A 29 -71.02 30.57 8.65
N VAL A 30 -71.30 31.82 8.23
CA VAL A 30 -71.21 32.23 6.80
C VAL A 30 -69.81 32.75 6.43
N SER A 31 -68.95 33.05 7.40
CA SER A 31 -67.59 33.56 7.17
C SER A 31 -66.52 32.46 7.07
N CYS A 32 -66.85 31.19 7.33
CA CYS A 32 -65.96 30.07 7.04
C CYS A 32 -66.24 29.49 5.64
N LYS A 33 -66.13 30.32 4.60
CA LYS A 33 -65.59 29.78 3.35
C LYS A 33 -64.12 29.55 3.61
N LYS A 34 -63.75 28.29 3.84
CA LYS A 34 -62.36 27.89 3.70
C LYS A 34 -62.08 28.05 2.21
N ASP A 35 -61.58 29.23 1.81
CA ASP A 35 -60.92 29.36 0.53
C ASP A 35 -59.77 28.36 0.58
N SER A 36 -60.00 27.18 0.02
CA SER A 36 -58.92 26.34 -0.40
C SER A 36 -58.30 27.09 -1.56
N ASP A 37 -57.31 27.93 -1.27
CA ASP A 37 -56.34 28.37 -2.27
C ASP A 37 -55.73 27.08 -2.83
N GLU A 38 -56.38 26.51 -3.85
CA GLU A 38 -55.81 25.43 -4.63
C GLU A 38 -54.58 26.04 -5.30
N LEU A 39 -53.42 25.55 -4.88
CA LEU A 39 -52.14 25.99 -5.41
C LEU A 39 -52.10 25.67 -6.91
N SER A 40 -52.47 26.65 -7.74
CA SER A 40 -52.50 26.51 -9.20
C SER A 40 -51.12 26.79 -9.78
N LEU A 41 -50.31 25.73 -9.83
CA LEU A 41 -48.98 25.81 -10.41
C LEU A 41 -49.05 25.87 -11.93
N LYS A 42 -48.43 26.89 -12.55
CA LYS A 42 -48.22 26.92 -14.02
C LYS A 42 -47.18 25.89 -14.49
N ARG A 43 -46.29 25.47 -13.58
CA ARG A 43 -45.21 24.51 -13.81
C ARG A 43 -44.92 23.73 -12.54
N GLN A 44 -44.63 22.44 -12.67
CA GLN A 44 -44.14 21.63 -11.56
C GLN A 44 -42.78 22.12 -11.06
N PHE A 45 -42.56 22.05 -9.74
CA PHE A 45 -41.23 22.29 -9.19
C PHE A 45 -40.26 21.20 -9.65
N SER A 46 -39.01 21.57 -9.92
CA SER A 46 -37.99 20.59 -10.24
C SER A 46 -37.73 19.67 -9.05
N PRO A 47 -37.41 18.39 -9.28
CA PRO A 47 -36.81 17.58 -8.25
C PRO A 47 -35.49 18.24 -7.80
N SER A 48 -35.00 17.84 -6.63
CA SER A 48 -33.72 18.34 -6.11
C SER A 48 -32.80 17.19 -5.72
N LEU A 49 -31.52 17.48 -5.57
CA LEU A 49 -30.51 16.55 -5.05
C LEU A 49 -30.56 15.15 -5.70
N VAL A 50 -30.01 15.03 -6.90
CA VAL A 50 -29.77 13.72 -7.51
C VAL A 50 -28.45 13.16 -7.00
N THR A 51 -28.49 11.91 -6.54
CA THR A 51 -27.33 11.14 -6.08
C THR A 51 -27.27 9.83 -6.87
N SER A 52 -26.05 9.31 -7.02
CA SER A 52 -25.80 8.03 -7.65
C SER A 52 -25.11 7.09 -6.67
N LYS A 53 -25.53 5.83 -6.65
CA LYS A 53 -24.87 4.72 -5.99
C LYS A 53 -24.38 3.76 -7.06
N ASN A 54 -23.08 3.86 -7.37
CA ASN A 54 -22.45 3.03 -8.39
C ASN A 54 -22.26 1.60 -7.86
N GLY A 55 -22.69 0.61 -8.64
CA GLY A 55 -22.41 -0.80 -8.41
C GLY A 55 -21.66 -1.42 -9.59
N GLU A 56 -21.29 -2.70 -9.43
CA GLU A 56 -20.51 -3.44 -10.42
C GLU A 56 -21.28 -3.71 -11.72
N THR A 57 -22.59 -3.99 -11.61
CA THR A 57 -23.45 -4.34 -12.75
C THR A 57 -24.63 -3.37 -12.95
N SER A 58 -24.78 -2.39 -12.05
CA SER A 58 -25.84 -1.40 -12.14
C SER A 58 -25.49 -0.14 -11.35
N VAL A 59 -26.16 0.96 -11.68
CA VAL A 59 -26.16 2.19 -10.89
C VAL A 59 -27.58 2.47 -10.41
N GLU A 60 -27.70 2.88 -9.16
CA GLU A 60 -28.97 3.38 -8.62
C GLU A 60 -28.91 4.90 -8.56
N LEU A 61 -29.87 5.56 -9.20
CA LEU A 61 -30.06 7.00 -9.14
C LEU A 61 -31.21 7.30 -8.20
N THR A 62 -31.00 8.23 -7.27
CA THR A 62 -32.00 8.64 -6.29
C THR A 62 -32.08 10.16 -6.26
N TRP A 63 -33.29 10.71 -6.26
CA TRP A 63 -33.55 12.15 -6.21
C TRP A 63 -34.59 12.51 -5.15
N ALA A 64 -34.57 13.74 -4.66
CA ALA A 64 -35.61 14.26 -3.78
C ALA A 64 -36.83 14.70 -4.60
N ALA A 65 -38.01 14.42 -4.04
CA ALA A 65 -39.29 14.80 -4.65
C ALA A 65 -39.38 16.30 -4.92
N SER A 66 -40.20 16.64 -5.91
CA SER A 66 -40.56 18.02 -6.21
C SER A 66 -41.36 18.63 -5.06
N LEU A 67 -41.15 19.92 -4.77
CA LEU A 67 -41.93 20.60 -3.74
C LEU A 67 -43.44 20.55 -4.06
N PHE A 68 -44.26 20.47 -3.01
CA PHE A 68 -45.72 20.37 -3.11
C PHE A 68 -46.22 19.12 -3.87
N THR A 69 -45.42 18.05 -3.87
CA THR A 69 -45.83 16.73 -4.36
C THR A 69 -45.74 15.70 -3.24
N ILE A 70 -46.62 14.69 -3.26
CA ILE A 70 -46.51 13.51 -2.41
C ILE A 70 -45.83 12.41 -3.24
N SER A 71 -45.00 11.58 -2.61
CA SER A 71 -44.35 10.46 -3.30
C SER A 71 -45.38 9.56 -3.96
N GLY A 72 -45.19 9.25 -5.25
CA GLY A 72 -46.13 8.45 -6.06
C GLY A 72 -47.23 9.25 -6.76
N ASP A 73 -47.42 10.54 -6.44
CA ASP A 73 -48.43 11.37 -7.11
C ASP A 73 -47.95 12.01 -8.41
N VAL A 74 -46.64 12.12 -8.62
CA VAL A 74 -46.02 12.73 -9.79
C VAL A 74 -44.99 11.77 -10.36
N GLU A 75 -45.02 11.58 -11.67
CA GLU A 75 -44.02 10.80 -12.39
C GLU A 75 -42.80 11.66 -12.73
N TYR A 76 -41.66 11.00 -12.87
CA TYR A 76 -40.39 11.60 -13.21
C TYR A 76 -39.86 10.98 -14.49
N VAL A 77 -39.44 11.82 -15.43
CA VAL A 77 -38.67 11.39 -16.60
C VAL A 77 -37.20 11.46 -16.24
N VAL A 78 -36.50 10.33 -16.35
CA VAL A 78 -35.05 10.22 -16.17
C VAL A 78 -34.43 9.88 -17.52
N GLU A 79 -33.51 10.72 -17.98
CA GLU A 79 -32.74 10.49 -19.20
C GLU A 79 -31.25 10.42 -18.88
N VAL A 80 -30.53 9.49 -19.52
CA VAL A 80 -29.10 9.29 -19.34
C VAL A 80 -28.36 9.49 -20.66
N SER A 81 -27.24 10.20 -20.59
CA SER A 81 -26.40 10.56 -21.73
C SER A 81 -24.92 10.44 -21.37
N PRO A 82 -24.03 10.05 -22.30
CA PRO A 82 -22.58 10.12 -22.09
C PRO A 82 -22.04 11.56 -22.13
N ASP A 83 -22.85 12.51 -22.60
CA ASP A 83 -22.54 13.93 -22.73
C ASP A 83 -23.44 14.75 -21.78
N PRO A 84 -22.88 15.63 -20.93
CA PRO A 84 -23.67 16.48 -20.03
C PRO A 84 -24.59 17.49 -20.77
N ALA A 85 -24.40 17.73 -22.07
CA ALA A 85 -25.30 18.53 -22.88
C ALA A 85 -26.55 17.76 -23.36
N PHE A 86 -26.58 16.44 -23.17
CA PHE A 86 -27.68 15.55 -23.58
C PHE A 86 -28.01 15.64 -25.07
N GLY A 87 -26.98 15.74 -25.93
CA GLY A 87 -27.14 15.70 -27.39
C GLY A 87 -27.64 14.35 -27.90
N ALA A 88 -27.33 13.25 -27.20
CA ALA A 88 -27.84 11.91 -27.45
C ALA A 88 -28.22 11.23 -26.13
N VAL A 89 -29.46 10.75 -26.03
CA VAL A 89 -29.95 10.02 -24.84
C VAL A 89 -29.81 8.52 -25.12
N GLU A 90 -29.04 7.82 -24.28
CA GLU A 90 -28.81 6.37 -24.39
C GLU A 90 -29.85 5.56 -23.60
N TYR A 91 -30.46 6.16 -22.57
CA TYR A 91 -31.51 5.52 -21.77
C TYR A 91 -32.53 6.55 -21.29
N SER A 92 -33.81 6.19 -21.31
CA SER A 92 -34.90 7.01 -20.80
C SER A 92 -35.94 6.14 -20.09
N VAL A 93 -36.42 6.59 -18.93
CA VAL A 93 -37.48 5.92 -18.18
C VAL A 93 -38.38 6.96 -17.53
N THR A 94 -39.68 6.68 -17.50
CA THR A 94 -40.65 7.43 -16.70
C THR A 94 -41.09 6.57 -15.53
N THR A 95 -41.06 7.12 -14.32
CA THR A 95 -41.35 6.36 -13.09
C THR A 95 -41.98 7.24 -12.00
N PRO A 96 -42.95 6.73 -11.21
CA PRO A 96 -43.47 7.43 -10.04
C PRO A 96 -42.52 7.33 -8.82
N ASN A 97 -41.51 6.46 -8.89
CA ASN A 97 -40.56 6.26 -7.80
C ASN A 97 -39.51 7.37 -7.79
N LEU A 98 -38.98 7.69 -6.61
CA LEU A 98 -37.86 8.63 -6.42
C LEU A 98 -36.48 8.00 -6.65
N THR A 99 -36.46 6.80 -7.19
CA THR A 99 -35.26 6.04 -7.49
C THR A 99 -35.44 5.23 -8.77
N THR A 100 -34.34 5.00 -9.49
CA THR A 100 -34.28 4.07 -10.61
C THR A 100 -32.94 3.36 -10.64
N THR A 101 -32.96 2.06 -10.92
CA THR A 101 -31.76 1.25 -11.09
C THR A 101 -31.56 0.96 -12.56
N ILE A 102 -30.36 1.25 -13.06
CA ILE A 102 -30.00 1.07 -14.47
C ILE A 102 -28.83 0.08 -14.54
N SER A 103 -29.04 -1.05 -15.21
CA SER A 103 -28.09 -2.16 -15.31
C SER A 103 -27.19 -2.10 -16.55
N ASP A 104 -26.18 -2.97 -16.56
CA ASP A 104 -25.15 -3.08 -17.59
C ASP A 104 -25.64 -3.58 -18.96
N ASP A 105 -26.91 -3.99 -19.06
CA ASP A 105 -27.58 -4.27 -20.33
C ASP A 105 -28.12 -2.98 -21.00
N LYS A 106 -28.20 -1.88 -20.26
CA LYS A 106 -28.65 -0.56 -20.75
C LYS A 106 -27.51 0.44 -20.92
N LEU A 107 -26.51 0.37 -20.04
CA LEU A 107 -25.37 1.29 -20.04
C LEU A 107 -24.06 0.53 -20.14
N THR A 108 -23.09 1.09 -20.86
CA THR A 108 -21.76 0.50 -20.96
C THR A 108 -21.00 0.66 -19.64
N ILE A 109 -20.43 -0.41 -19.11
CA ILE A 109 -19.62 -0.34 -17.88
C ILE A 109 -18.34 0.49 -18.10
N LYS A 110 -17.78 1.05 -17.02
CA LYS A 110 -16.55 1.87 -17.01
C LYS A 110 -16.59 3.14 -17.88
N LYS A 111 -17.77 3.51 -18.38
CA LYS A 111 -18.03 4.74 -19.14
C LYS A 111 -18.76 5.75 -18.27
N ASP A 112 -18.34 7.01 -18.31
CA ASP A 112 -19.02 8.09 -17.60
C ASP A 112 -20.34 8.47 -18.28
N TYR A 113 -21.33 8.73 -17.44
CA TYR A 113 -22.68 9.12 -17.82
C TYR A 113 -23.18 10.25 -16.93
N TYR A 114 -24.18 10.97 -17.45
CA TYR A 114 -24.91 12.03 -16.78
C TYR A 114 -26.40 11.75 -16.90
N ALA A 115 -27.16 12.04 -15.84
CA ALA A 115 -28.61 11.90 -15.83
C ALA A 115 -29.26 13.26 -15.74
N ARG A 116 -30.39 13.44 -16.41
CA ARG A 116 -31.29 14.56 -16.17
C ARG A 116 -32.66 14.05 -15.77
N ILE A 117 -33.26 14.69 -14.78
CA ILE A 117 -34.55 14.33 -14.21
C ILE A 117 -35.48 15.53 -14.24
N LYS A 118 -36.71 15.35 -14.71
CA LYS A 118 -37.80 16.33 -14.57
C LYS A 118 -39.06 15.67 -14.03
N ALA A 119 -39.86 16.45 -13.31
CA ALA A 119 -41.21 16.06 -12.92
C ALA A 119 -42.18 16.29 -14.09
N VAL A 120 -43.03 15.31 -14.36
CA VAL A 120 -44.10 15.38 -15.37
C VAL A 120 -45.20 16.31 -14.85
N GLY A 121 -45.70 17.18 -15.72
CA GLY A 121 -46.83 18.06 -15.44
C GLY A 121 -48.07 17.32 -14.95
N LYS A 122 -48.77 17.89 -13.96
CA LYS A 122 -50.03 17.38 -13.39
C LYS A 122 -50.97 18.54 -13.09
N ASN A 123 -52.29 18.29 -13.11
CA ASN A 123 -53.34 19.27 -12.79
C ASN A 123 -53.26 20.57 -13.62
N GLY A 124 -52.93 20.44 -14.91
CA GLY A 124 -52.80 21.58 -15.84
C GLY A 124 -51.45 22.33 -15.76
N ALA A 125 -50.54 21.94 -14.87
CA ALA A 125 -49.17 22.44 -14.83
C ALA A 125 -48.31 21.82 -15.94
N THR A 126 -47.37 22.60 -16.47
CA THR A 126 -46.31 22.09 -17.36
C THR A 126 -45.20 21.35 -16.60
N ASP A 127 -44.42 20.53 -17.31
CA ASP A 127 -43.25 19.82 -16.76
C ASP A 127 -42.26 20.76 -16.05
N SER A 128 -41.55 20.25 -15.04
CA SER A 128 -40.50 21.02 -14.39
C SER A 128 -39.31 21.31 -15.31
N ASN A 129 -38.42 22.21 -14.88
CA ASN A 129 -37.08 22.26 -15.47
C ASN A 129 -36.31 20.97 -15.15
N TRP A 130 -35.31 20.65 -15.96
CA TRP A 130 -34.41 19.53 -15.75
C TRP A 130 -33.45 19.79 -14.58
N LEU A 131 -33.33 18.82 -13.68
CA LEU A 131 -32.21 18.67 -12.75
C LEU A 131 -31.16 17.78 -13.41
N VAL A 132 -29.88 18.17 -13.40
CA VAL A 132 -28.79 17.38 -13.98
C VAL A 132 -27.90 16.82 -12.87
N SER A 133 -27.46 15.57 -13.01
CA SER A 133 -26.56 14.90 -12.06
C SER A 133 -25.10 15.22 -12.31
N SER A 134 -24.27 14.98 -11.29
CA SER A 134 -22.84 14.75 -11.49
C SER A 134 -22.60 13.47 -12.31
N ALA A 135 -21.37 13.30 -12.81
CA ALA A 135 -20.99 12.09 -13.54
C ALA A 135 -21.13 10.84 -12.65
N PHE A 136 -21.64 9.76 -13.24
CA PHE A 136 -21.69 8.43 -12.62
C PHE A 136 -21.32 7.37 -13.64
N ARG A 137 -21.06 6.14 -13.18
CA ARG A 137 -20.79 4.99 -14.04
C ARG A 137 -21.12 3.69 -13.35
N ILE A 138 -21.40 2.66 -14.13
CA ILE A 138 -21.34 1.28 -13.65
C ILE A 138 -19.85 0.88 -13.59
N THR A 139 -19.36 0.42 -12.44
CA THR A 139 -17.91 0.21 -12.25
C THR A 139 -17.38 -1.01 -13.01
N GLY A 140 -18.23 -2.01 -13.25
CA GLY A 140 -17.84 -3.31 -13.78
C GLY A 140 -17.30 -4.23 -12.69
N GLU A 141 -17.42 -5.53 -12.93
CA GLU A 141 -16.82 -6.56 -12.08
C GLU A 141 -15.29 -6.63 -12.31
N GLN A 142 -14.57 -7.14 -11.29
CA GLN A 142 -13.12 -7.38 -11.36
C GLN A 142 -12.77 -8.79 -10.91
N PHE A 143 -12.70 -9.72 -11.87
CA PHE A 143 -12.28 -11.10 -11.63
C PHE A 143 -10.76 -11.28 -11.70
N LEU A 144 -10.04 -10.44 -12.45
CA LEU A 144 -8.57 -10.53 -12.55
C LEU A 144 -7.94 -10.13 -11.21
N ILE A 145 -6.97 -10.93 -10.78
CA ILE A 145 -6.18 -10.66 -9.58
C ILE A 145 -5.07 -9.67 -9.93
N ALA A 146 -4.75 -8.78 -9.00
CA ALA A 146 -3.73 -7.76 -9.19
C ALA A 146 -2.36 -8.39 -9.57
N ILE A 147 -1.75 -7.87 -10.64
CA ILE A 147 -0.41 -8.24 -11.07
C ILE A 147 0.61 -7.68 -10.09
N ASN A 148 1.56 -8.53 -9.70
CA ASN A 148 2.67 -8.14 -8.85
C ASN A 148 4.00 -8.55 -9.48
N SER A 149 5.12 -8.19 -8.85
CA SER A 149 6.46 -8.46 -9.39
C SER A 149 6.76 -9.94 -9.62
N THR A 150 6.03 -10.87 -9.02
CA THR A 150 6.24 -12.32 -9.16
C THR A 150 5.40 -12.95 -10.29
N THR A 151 4.48 -12.20 -10.89
CA THR A 151 3.61 -12.69 -11.97
C THR A 151 3.93 -12.05 -13.32
N VAL A 152 5.03 -11.29 -13.41
CA VAL A 152 5.47 -10.63 -14.64
C VAL A 152 6.98 -10.77 -14.81
N THR A 153 7.41 -11.10 -16.02
CA THR A 153 8.80 -11.12 -16.45
C THR A 153 9.04 -10.00 -17.46
N ASP A 154 10.21 -9.97 -18.09
CA ASP A 154 10.50 -9.11 -19.22
C ASP A 154 9.74 -9.50 -20.48
N VAL A 155 9.46 -10.79 -20.68
CA VAL A 155 8.85 -11.32 -21.91
C VAL A 155 7.53 -12.07 -21.71
N ALA A 156 6.99 -12.08 -20.50
CA ALA A 156 5.76 -12.82 -20.19
C ALA A 156 5.00 -12.26 -18.99
N VAL A 157 3.70 -12.58 -18.91
CA VAL A 157 2.84 -12.34 -17.75
C VAL A 157 2.05 -13.61 -17.41
N GLN A 158 1.82 -13.84 -16.13
CA GLN A 158 0.88 -14.81 -15.62
C GLN A 158 -0.36 -14.06 -15.12
N LEU A 159 -1.46 -14.19 -15.84
CA LEU A 159 -2.77 -13.66 -15.46
C LEU A 159 -3.49 -14.70 -14.63
N THR A 160 -4.06 -14.30 -13.50
CA THR A 160 -4.91 -15.14 -12.66
C THR A 160 -6.23 -14.44 -12.35
N TRP A 161 -7.28 -15.22 -12.11
CA TRP A 161 -8.60 -14.70 -11.82
C TRP A 161 -9.34 -15.55 -10.78
N ARG A 162 -10.36 -14.96 -10.14
CA ARG A 162 -11.30 -15.70 -9.30
C ARG A 162 -12.04 -16.72 -10.17
N LEU A 163 -12.11 -17.97 -9.72
CA LEU A 163 -12.75 -19.04 -10.48
C LEU A 163 -14.21 -18.71 -10.78
N ASN A 164 -14.55 -18.76 -12.07
CA ASN A 164 -15.92 -18.65 -12.56
C ASN A 164 -16.00 -19.44 -13.89
N PRO A 165 -16.88 -20.46 -13.96
CA PRO A 165 -16.97 -21.34 -15.14
C PRO A 165 -17.46 -20.62 -16.40
N ASP A 166 -18.13 -19.48 -16.25
CA ASP A 166 -18.74 -18.72 -17.35
C ASP A 166 -17.72 -17.83 -18.08
N LEU A 167 -16.55 -17.60 -17.49
CA LEU A 167 -15.46 -16.87 -18.15
C LEU A 167 -14.94 -17.68 -19.35
N ASN A 168 -14.87 -17.05 -20.52
CA ASN A 168 -14.57 -17.76 -21.75
C ASN A 168 -13.54 -17.08 -22.66
N LYS A 169 -13.19 -15.82 -22.41
CA LYS A 169 -12.26 -15.07 -23.25
C LYS A 169 -11.37 -14.12 -22.46
N LEU A 170 -10.11 -14.04 -22.87
CA LEU A 170 -9.16 -12.97 -22.50
C LEU A 170 -8.82 -12.15 -23.73
N VAL A 171 -8.90 -10.83 -23.63
CA VAL A 171 -8.41 -9.90 -24.65
C VAL A 171 -7.17 -9.21 -24.11
N PHE A 172 -6.09 -9.31 -24.87
CA PHE A 172 -4.80 -8.74 -24.52
C PHE A 172 -4.45 -7.60 -25.47
N THR A 173 -4.22 -6.41 -24.93
CA THR A 173 -4.00 -5.21 -25.74
C THR A 173 -2.58 -4.68 -25.56
N PRO A 174 -1.74 -4.73 -26.61
CA PRO A 174 -0.43 -4.07 -26.63
C PRO A 174 -0.59 -2.54 -26.77
N PRO A 175 0.47 -1.76 -26.45
CA PRO A 175 0.42 -0.31 -26.63
C PRO A 175 0.46 0.09 -28.12
N VAL A 176 0.97 -0.80 -28.98
CA VAL A 176 0.99 -0.66 -30.43
C VAL A 176 0.56 -1.99 -31.04
N GLY A 177 -0.37 -1.94 -31.99
CA GLY A 177 -0.92 -3.12 -32.66
C GLY A 177 -2.36 -3.43 -32.25
N ALA A 178 -2.95 -4.46 -32.86
CA ALA A 178 -4.31 -4.89 -32.58
C ALA A 178 -4.39 -5.71 -31.29
N PRO A 179 -5.52 -5.65 -30.55
CA PRO A 179 -5.80 -6.58 -29.46
C PRO A 179 -5.76 -8.04 -29.93
N VAL A 180 -5.24 -8.92 -29.09
CA VAL A 180 -5.18 -10.36 -29.32
C VAL A 180 -6.23 -11.04 -28.43
N GLU A 181 -7.13 -11.79 -29.03
CA GLU A 181 -8.13 -12.58 -28.30
C GLU A 181 -7.63 -14.01 -28.03
N TYR A 182 -7.86 -14.47 -26.81
CA TYR A 182 -7.57 -15.82 -26.35
C TYR A 182 -8.85 -16.45 -25.80
N THR A 183 -9.37 -17.47 -26.49
CA THR A 183 -10.41 -18.34 -25.93
C THR A 183 -9.83 -19.16 -24.78
N LEU A 184 -10.51 -19.17 -23.63
CA LEU A 184 -10.09 -19.92 -22.45
C LEU A 184 -10.43 -21.40 -22.62
N THR A 185 -9.42 -22.26 -22.50
CA THR A 185 -9.58 -23.72 -22.49
C THR A 185 -10.22 -24.17 -21.17
N ALA A 186 -10.79 -25.39 -21.15
CA ALA A 186 -11.35 -25.96 -19.92
C ALA A 186 -10.31 -26.06 -18.78
N GLY A 187 -9.06 -26.40 -19.11
CA GLY A 187 -7.97 -26.45 -18.14
C GLY A 187 -7.61 -25.09 -17.56
N GLU A 188 -7.55 -24.04 -18.38
CA GLU A 188 -7.28 -22.67 -17.92
C GLU A 188 -8.41 -22.14 -17.03
N LYS A 189 -9.68 -22.40 -17.39
CA LYS A 189 -10.83 -22.03 -16.55
C LYS A 189 -10.79 -22.70 -15.18
N ALA A 190 -10.46 -23.99 -15.14
CA ALA A 190 -10.35 -24.75 -13.90
C ALA A 190 -9.17 -24.29 -13.03
N ALA A 191 -8.05 -23.94 -13.66
CA ALA A 191 -6.86 -23.43 -12.97
C ALA A 191 -6.98 -21.95 -12.55
N GLY A 192 -7.86 -21.18 -13.19
CA GLY A 192 -7.96 -19.73 -12.98
C GLY A 192 -6.70 -18.98 -13.42
N LEU A 193 -6.00 -19.48 -14.44
CA LEU A 193 -4.65 -19.02 -14.81
C LEU A 193 -4.39 -19.13 -16.30
N LYS A 194 -3.72 -18.12 -16.87
CA LYS A 194 -3.13 -18.15 -18.21
C LYS A 194 -1.79 -17.42 -18.24
N VAL A 195 -0.80 -18.02 -18.89
CA VAL A 195 0.49 -17.37 -19.17
C VAL A 195 0.48 -16.83 -20.60
N ILE A 196 0.83 -15.56 -20.76
CA ILE A 196 1.06 -14.91 -22.06
C ILE A 196 2.56 -14.69 -22.20
N THR A 197 3.15 -15.21 -23.27
CA THR A 197 4.60 -15.12 -23.56
C THR A 197 4.86 -14.29 -24.83
N GLY A 198 6.13 -14.01 -25.12
CA GLY A 198 6.53 -13.27 -26.33
C GLY A 198 6.26 -11.77 -26.23
N LEU A 199 6.19 -11.25 -25.00
CA LEU A 199 6.01 -9.82 -24.76
C LEU A 199 7.33 -9.06 -24.94
N THR A 200 7.21 -7.77 -25.23
CA THR A 200 8.34 -6.85 -25.28
C THR A 200 8.67 -6.38 -23.87
N GLN A 201 9.95 -6.37 -23.50
CA GLN A 201 10.43 -5.83 -22.22
C GLN A 201 10.05 -4.35 -22.00
N SER A 202 9.95 -3.92 -20.74
CA SER A 202 9.66 -2.53 -20.34
C SER A 202 8.42 -1.89 -20.99
N THR A 203 7.42 -2.68 -21.36
CA THR A 203 6.26 -2.28 -22.17
C THR A 203 4.97 -2.44 -21.37
N THR A 204 4.08 -1.44 -21.44
CA THR A 204 2.79 -1.45 -20.75
C THR A 204 1.72 -2.11 -21.61
N TYR A 205 0.98 -3.06 -21.04
CA TYR A 205 -0.11 -3.79 -21.67
C TYR A 205 -1.39 -3.65 -20.84
N SER A 206 -2.53 -4.01 -21.43
CA SER A 206 -3.75 -4.32 -20.68
C SER A 206 -4.29 -5.70 -21.03
N ALA A 207 -4.98 -6.30 -20.07
CA ALA A 207 -5.68 -7.57 -20.23
C ALA A 207 -7.09 -7.45 -19.67
N GLU A 208 -8.06 -7.94 -20.42
CA GLU A 208 -9.47 -7.92 -20.05
C GLU A 208 -10.09 -9.31 -20.16
N ILE A 209 -10.79 -9.76 -19.13
CA ILE A 209 -11.45 -11.07 -19.09
C ILE A 209 -12.95 -10.91 -19.30
N PHE A 210 -13.56 -11.82 -20.06
CA PHE A 210 -14.94 -11.73 -20.49
C PHE A 210 -15.72 -13.01 -20.19
N GLN A 211 -17.01 -12.81 -19.95
CA GLN A 211 -18.06 -13.79 -20.15
C GLN A 211 -18.82 -13.38 -21.41
N ASP A 212 -18.61 -14.11 -22.50
CA ASP A 212 -19.12 -13.77 -23.83
C ASP A 212 -18.66 -12.37 -24.28
N THR A 213 -19.60 -11.43 -24.36
CA THR A 213 -19.35 -10.02 -24.71
C THR A 213 -19.22 -9.12 -23.49
N LYS A 214 -19.56 -9.60 -22.29
CA LYS A 214 -19.54 -8.81 -21.05
C LYS A 214 -18.15 -8.83 -20.44
N SER A 215 -17.56 -7.64 -20.24
CA SER A 215 -16.30 -7.49 -19.52
C SER A 215 -16.51 -7.81 -18.03
N LYS A 216 -15.63 -8.65 -17.49
CA LYS A 216 -15.64 -9.15 -16.11
C LYS A 216 -14.35 -8.78 -15.36
N GLY A 217 -13.45 -8.02 -15.96
CA GLY A 217 -12.26 -7.56 -15.26
C GLY A 217 -11.24 -7.02 -16.23
N LEU A 218 -10.61 -5.91 -15.88
CA LEU A 218 -9.60 -5.23 -16.70
C LEU A 218 -8.42 -4.90 -15.81
N ILE A 219 -7.21 -5.20 -16.28
CA ILE A 219 -5.97 -4.85 -15.59
C ILE A 219 -4.95 -4.31 -16.57
N SER A 220 -4.07 -3.43 -16.08
CA SER A 220 -2.89 -2.99 -16.81
C SER A 220 -1.63 -3.42 -16.05
N PHE A 221 -0.58 -3.75 -16.78
CA PHE A 221 0.71 -4.11 -16.20
C PHE A 221 1.85 -3.69 -17.14
N LYS A 222 3.07 -3.65 -16.61
CA LYS A 222 4.28 -3.35 -17.37
C LYS A 222 5.25 -4.52 -17.25
N THR A 223 5.77 -5.01 -18.38
CA THR A 223 6.84 -6.01 -18.38
C THR A 223 8.13 -5.44 -17.78
N LYS A 224 8.97 -6.32 -17.24
CA LYS A 224 10.25 -5.92 -16.64
C LYS A 224 11.27 -5.56 -17.72
N ALA A 225 12.34 -4.88 -17.32
CA ALA A 225 13.52 -4.77 -18.15
C ALA A 225 14.26 -6.12 -18.16
N SER A 226 14.82 -6.50 -19.30
CA SER A 226 15.68 -7.68 -19.39
C SER A 226 17.00 -7.46 -18.66
N ILE A 227 17.59 -8.56 -18.20
CA ILE A 227 18.93 -8.55 -17.64
C ILE A 227 19.91 -8.52 -18.81
N THR A 228 20.69 -7.44 -18.92
CA THR A 228 21.67 -7.23 -20.00
C THR A 228 23.05 -6.95 -19.41
N GLY A 229 24.12 -7.41 -20.08
CA GLY A 229 25.51 -7.18 -19.66
C GLY A 229 26.37 -8.42 -19.86
N ASN A 230 27.49 -8.50 -19.15
CA ASN A 230 28.32 -9.70 -19.12
C ASN A 230 27.68 -10.75 -18.19
N ILE A 231 26.88 -11.65 -18.75
CA ILE A 231 26.09 -12.62 -17.98
C ILE A 231 26.91 -13.90 -17.75
N VAL A 232 26.96 -14.33 -16.48
CA VAL A 232 27.34 -15.69 -16.09
C VAL A 232 26.07 -16.43 -15.72
N ASP A 233 25.62 -17.31 -16.61
CA ASP A 233 24.32 -17.98 -16.50
C ASP A 233 24.43 -19.29 -15.71
N LEU A 234 23.78 -19.35 -14.54
CA LEU A 234 23.64 -20.55 -13.71
C LEU A 234 22.19 -21.06 -13.68
N THR A 235 21.32 -20.63 -14.59
CA THR A 235 19.90 -21.03 -14.62
C THR A 235 19.70 -22.51 -14.95
N GLY A 236 20.61 -23.10 -15.71
CA GLY A 236 20.65 -24.54 -15.98
C GLY A 236 21.24 -25.38 -14.84
N THR A 237 21.90 -24.77 -13.85
CA THR A 237 22.62 -25.48 -12.79
C THR A 237 21.66 -25.96 -11.70
N THR A 238 21.66 -27.28 -11.43
CA THR A 238 20.83 -27.92 -10.40
C THR A 238 21.66 -28.75 -9.44
N GLY A 239 21.39 -28.65 -8.14
CA GLY A 239 21.99 -29.52 -7.13
C GLY A 239 23.47 -29.25 -6.84
N ASP A 240 24.06 -28.18 -7.39
CA ASP A 240 25.43 -27.76 -7.09
C ASP A 240 25.42 -26.55 -6.14
N PRO A 241 25.59 -26.77 -4.83
CA PRO A 241 25.61 -25.68 -3.86
C PRO A 241 26.83 -24.75 -4.03
N ASN A 242 27.92 -25.19 -4.67
CA ASN A 242 29.16 -24.40 -4.79
C ASN A 242 29.22 -23.57 -6.08
N ALA A 243 28.30 -23.78 -7.02
CA ALA A 243 28.30 -23.13 -8.33
C ALA A 243 28.43 -21.60 -8.28
N LEU A 244 27.79 -20.94 -7.31
CA LEU A 244 27.92 -19.49 -7.12
C LEU A 244 29.36 -19.10 -6.78
N ILE A 245 30.03 -19.84 -5.90
CA ILE A 245 31.40 -19.53 -5.46
C ILE A 245 32.39 -19.79 -6.59
N THR A 246 32.19 -20.87 -7.34
CA THR A 246 32.95 -21.16 -8.56
C THR A 246 32.80 -20.03 -9.59
N ALA A 247 31.56 -19.61 -9.86
CA ALA A 247 31.26 -18.51 -10.77
C ALA A 247 31.86 -17.18 -10.28
N LEU A 248 31.77 -16.88 -8.99
CA LEU A 248 32.39 -15.69 -8.39
C LEU A 248 33.92 -15.71 -8.53
N GLY A 249 34.55 -16.89 -8.46
CA GLY A 249 35.99 -17.04 -8.66
C GLY A 249 36.44 -16.66 -10.06
N THR A 250 35.72 -17.09 -11.09
CA THR A 250 36.13 -16.97 -12.50
C THR A 250 35.52 -15.76 -13.22
N ALA A 251 34.39 -15.22 -12.74
CA ALA A 251 33.72 -14.09 -13.37
C ALA A 251 34.62 -12.85 -13.49
N ALA A 252 34.60 -12.19 -14.64
CA ALA A 252 35.25 -10.89 -14.81
C ALA A 252 34.56 -9.80 -13.97
N SER A 253 35.27 -8.73 -13.64
CA SER A 253 34.64 -7.55 -13.01
C SER A 253 33.54 -6.98 -13.90
N GLY A 254 32.41 -6.59 -13.30
CA GLY A 254 31.22 -6.13 -14.00
C GLY A 254 30.25 -7.23 -14.41
N SER A 255 30.52 -8.50 -14.08
CA SER A 255 29.63 -9.62 -14.44
C SER A 255 28.31 -9.59 -13.66
N ILE A 256 27.27 -10.15 -14.28
CA ILE A 256 25.97 -10.43 -13.67
C ILE A 256 25.83 -11.95 -13.58
N ILE A 257 25.90 -12.50 -12.38
CA ILE A 257 25.68 -13.92 -12.12
C ILE A 257 24.16 -14.13 -11.96
N VAL A 258 23.57 -14.85 -12.91
CA VAL A 258 22.12 -15.14 -12.94
C VAL A 258 21.87 -16.52 -12.37
N LEU A 259 21.20 -16.57 -11.22
CA LEU A 259 20.95 -17.80 -10.46
C LEU A 259 19.62 -18.44 -10.84
N ARG A 260 19.58 -19.78 -10.80
CA ARG A 260 18.36 -20.55 -10.99
C ARG A 260 17.36 -20.27 -9.85
N ARG A 261 16.09 -20.05 -10.21
CA ARG A 261 14.97 -19.93 -9.26
C ARG A 261 14.84 -21.17 -8.39
N GLY A 262 14.64 -20.99 -7.09
CA GLY A 262 14.47 -22.05 -6.09
C GLY A 262 15.74 -22.83 -5.72
N GLU A 263 16.84 -22.65 -6.45
CA GLU A 263 18.10 -23.37 -6.19
C GLU A 263 18.82 -22.80 -4.97
N THR A 264 19.50 -23.65 -4.20
CA THR A 264 20.28 -23.23 -3.02
C THR A 264 21.78 -23.30 -3.27
N TYR A 265 22.42 -22.13 -3.23
CA TYR A 265 23.86 -21.96 -3.29
C TYR A 265 24.40 -21.71 -1.89
N LYS A 266 25.37 -22.51 -1.44
CA LYS A 266 25.94 -22.43 -0.09
C LYS A 266 27.33 -21.85 -0.15
N PHE A 267 27.73 -21.15 0.91
CA PHE A 267 29.12 -20.76 1.10
C PHE A 267 29.51 -20.81 2.58
N THR A 268 30.75 -21.21 2.81
CA THR A 268 31.45 -21.10 4.11
C THR A 268 32.33 -19.85 4.12
N SER A 269 33.05 -19.60 3.03
CA SER A 269 33.83 -18.38 2.82
C SER A 269 34.00 -18.09 1.33
N PHE A 270 34.19 -16.82 1.00
CA PHE A 270 34.72 -16.37 -0.28
C PHE A 270 35.36 -14.99 -0.10
N THR A 271 36.52 -14.79 -0.70
CA THR A 271 37.25 -13.53 -0.67
C THR A 271 37.14 -12.86 -2.03
N PHE A 272 36.47 -11.72 -2.10
CA PHE A 272 36.51 -10.87 -3.28
C PHE A 272 37.92 -10.28 -3.45
N THR A 273 38.53 -10.51 -4.61
CA THR A 273 39.88 -10.05 -4.95
C THR A 273 39.86 -9.13 -6.18
N GLY A 274 40.93 -8.35 -6.36
CA GLY A 274 41.15 -7.57 -7.58
C GLY A 274 40.14 -6.45 -7.86
N GLY A 275 39.39 -6.00 -6.84
CA GLY A 275 38.38 -4.93 -7.01
C GLY A 275 37.15 -5.35 -7.82
N LYS A 276 36.87 -6.66 -7.87
CA LYS A 276 35.80 -7.24 -8.70
C LYS A 276 34.42 -6.67 -8.33
N SER A 277 33.80 -5.98 -9.28
CA SER A 277 32.39 -5.63 -9.22
C SER A 277 31.54 -6.79 -9.71
N VAL A 278 30.42 -7.08 -9.05
CA VAL A 278 29.50 -8.15 -9.46
C VAL A 278 28.07 -7.84 -9.06
N SER A 279 27.12 -8.24 -9.91
CA SER A 279 25.71 -8.38 -9.55
C SER A 279 25.36 -9.86 -9.43
N ILE A 280 24.67 -10.24 -8.36
CA ILE A 280 24.09 -11.58 -8.19
C ILE A 280 22.58 -11.40 -8.19
N VAL A 281 21.89 -12.09 -9.09
CA VAL A 281 20.46 -11.90 -9.34
C VAL A 281 19.78 -13.23 -9.59
N THR A 282 18.57 -13.43 -9.08
CA THR A 282 17.76 -14.58 -9.51
C THR A 282 17.24 -14.35 -10.92
N ALA A 283 17.20 -15.41 -11.73
CA ALA A 283 16.59 -15.39 -13.06
C ALA A 283 15.16 -14.85 -13.05
N LEU A 284 14.82 -14.13 -14.12
CA LEU A 284 13.45 -13.70 -14.38
C LEU A 284 12.56 -14.94 -14.56
N GLY A 285 11.41 -14.93 -13.92
CA GLY A 285 10.45 -16.04 -13.93
C GLY A 285 9.29 -15.75 -13.00
N PHE A 286 8.33 -16.67 -12.96
CA PHE A 286 7.14 -16.56 -12.13
C PHE A 286 7.37 -17.10 -10.70
N GLY A 287 6.46 -16.74 -9.79
CA GLY A 287 6.41 -17.25 -8.42
C GLY A 287 7.42 -16.61 -7.47
N THR A 288 7.48 -17.11 -6.24
CA THR A 288 8.28 -16.56 -5.14
C THR A 288 9.61 -17.29 -4.91
N ASP A 289 9.92 -18.29 -5.73
CA ASP A 289 11.10 -19.14 -5.59
C ASP A 289 12.37 -18.41 -6.03
N TYR A 290 12.78 -17.40 -5.25
CA TYR A 290 14.07 -16.76 -5.44
C TYR A 290 15.21 -17.76 -5.21
N ALA A 291 16.33 -17.55 -5.90
CA ALA A 291 17.55 -18.29 -5.61
C ALA A 291 17.96 -18.01 -4.16
N ILE A 292 18.40 -19.07 -3.47
CA ILE A 292 18.74 -19.03 -2.06
C ILE A 292 20.27 -18.99 -1.94
N ILE A 293 20.79 -17.90 -1.39
CA ILE A 293 22.17 -17.83 -0.90
C ILE A 293 22.16 -18.21 0.57
N ARG A 294 22.71 -19.38 0.89
CA ARG A 294 22.80 -19.89 2.26
C ARG A 294 24.19 -19.67 2.85
N SER A 295 24.26 -18.75 3.81
CA SER A 295 25.48 -18.48 4.57
C SER A 295 25.70 -19.53 5.66
N THR A 296 26.88 -20.13 5.67
CA THR A 296 27.41 -20.94 6.78
C THR A 296 28.69 -20.34 7.36
N GLY A 297 29.08 -19.16 6.87
CA GLY A 297 30.20 -18.36 7.35
C GLY A 297 30.06 -16.90 6.89
N SER A 298 31.00 -16.33 6.15
CA SER A 298 30.92 -14.94 5.67
C SER A 298 31.75 -14.70 4.41
N PHE A 299 31.26 -13.81 3.55
CA PHE A 299 32.10 -13.18 2.54
C PHE A 299 33.07 -12.19 3.19
N THR A 300 34.24 -12.06 2.59
CA THR A 300 35.21 -11.01 2.91
C THR A 300 35.76 -10.42 1.61
N ILE A 301 36.51 -9.34 1.73
CA ILE A 301 37.14 -8.65 0.60
C ILE A 301 38.62 -8.52 0.93
N ALA A 302 39.51 -8.82 -0.02
CA ALA A 302 40.95 -8.77 0.19
C ALA A 302 41.42 -7.37 0.62
N ALA A 303 42.50 -7.32 1.40
CA ALA A 303 43.07 -6.05 1.86
C ALA A 303 43.43 -5.12 0.69
N SER A 304 43.40 -3.80 0.93
CA SER A 304 43.73 -2.77 -0.07
C SER A 304 42.94 -2.87 -1.38
N THR A 305 41.73 -3.44 -1.32
CA THR A 305 40.86 -3.60 -2.49
C THR A 305 39.87 -2.45 -2.58
N THR A 306 39.77 -1.85 -3.77
CA THR A 306 38.70 -0.93 -4.13
C THR A 306 37.75 -1.61 -5.12
N THR A 307 36.52 -1.86 -4.68
CA THR A 307 35.44 -2.45 -5.49
C THR A 307 34.44 -1.36 -5.86
N ASP A 308 34.11 -1.22 -7.14
CA ASP A 308 33.09 -0.25 -7.54
C ASP A 308 31.70 -0.67 -7.04
N SER A 309 31.25 -1.90 -7.32
CA SER A 309 29.89 -2.31 -6.94
C SER A 309 29.68 -3.78 -6.62
N LEU A 310 28.94 -4.04 -5.53
CA LEU A 310 28.40 -5.34 -5.15
C LEU A 310 26.88 -5.23 -5.06
N VAL A 311 26.16 -5.98 -5.89
CA VAL A 311 24.70 -5.84 -6.01
C VAL A 311 24.00 -7.19 -5.88
N PHE A 312 22.96 -7.25 -5.06
CA PHE A 312 22.16 -8.44 -4.76
C PHE A 312 20.71 -8.13 -5.09
N ARG A 313 20.07 -8.89 -6.00
CA ARG A 313 18.69 -8.62 -6.43
C ARG A 313 17.83 -9.86 -6.49
N ASP A 314 16.60 -9.76 -6.00
CA ASP A 314 15.60 -10.83 -6.08
C ASP A 314 16.09 -12.13 -5.42
N LEU A 315 16.76 -12.07 -4.27
CA LEU A 315 17.39 -13.22 -3.61
C LEU A 315 16.72 -13.54 -2.28
N ILE A 316 16.76 -14.82 -1.88
CA ILE A 316 16.67 -15.19 -0.47
C ILE A 316 18.09 -15.32 0.05
N ILE A 317 18.47 -14.49 1.02
CA ILE A 317 19.76 -14.58 1.71
C ILE A 317 19.48 -15.05 3.12
N LYS A 318 19.97 -16.23 3.52
CA LYS A 318 19.73 -16.73 4.87
C LYS A 318 20.93 -17.41 5.50
N GLY A 319 21.12 -17.23 6.80
CA GLY A 319 22.07 -18.04 7.55
C GLY A 319 21.59 -19.48 7.76
N GLN A 320 22.40 -20.26 8.45
CA GLN A 320 22.04 -21.59 8.94
C GLN A 320 21.54 -21.49 10.39
N ASN A 321 20.35 -22.04 10.65
CA ASN A 321 19.89 -22.21 12.03
C ASN A 321 20.65 -23.40 12.65
N VAL A 322 21.18 -23.24 13.86
CA VAL A 322 21.85 -24.32 14.60
C VAL A 322 20.83 -24.94 15.53
N ALA A 323 20.53 -26.24 15.33
CA ALA A 323 19.39 -26.93 15.91
C ALA A 323 19.30 -26.94 17.46
N THR A 324 20.37 -26.55 18.16
CA THR A 324 20.47 -26.62 19.62
C THR A 324 19.97 -25.38 20.36
N ALA A 325 19.59 -24.31 19.65
CA ALA A 325 19.00 -23.12 20.27
C ALA A 325 17.94 -22.51 19.33
N PRO A 326 16.64 -22.53 19.67
CA PRO A 326 15.55 -22.15 18.76
C PRO A 326 15.57 -20.69 18.28
N LEU A 327 16.54 -19.88 18.73
CA LEU A 327 16.74 -18.50 18.31
C LEU A 327 18.19 -18.19 17.88
N SER A 328 19.08 -19.16 17.66
CA SER A 328 20.49 -18.85 17.36
C SER A 328 20.71 -18.40 15.91
N TYR A 329 20.40 -17.14 15.60
CA TYR A 329 20.96 -16.38 14.47
C TYR A 329 22.29 -15.68 14.87
N ASP A 330 23.10 -16.33 15.72
CA ASP A 330 24.29 -15.76 16.38
C ASP A 330 25.60 -15.83 15.57
N ASN A 331 25.65 -16.59 14.49
CA ASN A 331 26.94 -17.07 13.96
C ASN A 331 27.26 -16.63 12.53
N HIS A 332 26.30 -16.06 11.80
CA HIS A 332 26.46 -15.86 10.36
C HIS A 332 26.27 -14.40 9.96
N TYR A 333 27.12 -13.95 9.05
CA TYR A 333 26.95 -12.69 8.35
C TYR A 333 26.87 -12.96 6.85
N LEU A 334 26.37 -12.00 6.08
CA LEU A 334 26.66 -12.03 4.65
C LEU A 334 28.09 -11.57 4.41
N PHE A 335 28.47 -10.41 4.96
CA PHE A 335 29.84 -9.89 4.94
C PHE A 335 30.36 -9.66 6.35
N ASN A 336 31.55 -10.18 6.62
CA ASN A 336 32.32 -9.89 7.83
C ASN A 336 33.76 -9.57 7.43
N VAL A 337 34.03 -8.28 7.19
CA VAL A 337 35.25 -7.81 6.56
C VAL A 337 36.26 -7.40 7.62
N GLY A 338 37.22 -8.29 7.90
CA GLY A 338 38.32 -8.09 8.86
C GLY A 338 39.58 -7.44 8.27
N ASN A 339 39.69 -7.41 6.94
CA ASN A 339 40.88 -6.94 6.23
C ASN A 339 40.97 -5.42 6.22
N THR A 340 42.18 -4.90 6.03
CA THR A 340 42.46 -3.46 6.07
C THR A 340 42.37 -2.81 4.69
N ASN A 341 42.01 -1.52 4.67
CA ASN A 341 41.91 -0.67 3.50
C ASN A 341 40.96 -1.21 2.41
N VAL A 342 39.83 -1.80 2.81
CA VAL A 342 38.79 -2.22 1.87
C VAL A 342 37.85 -1.05 1.60
N ASN A 343 37.64 -0.75 0.32
CA ASN A 343 36.74 0.30 -0.13
C ASN A 343 35.70 -0.30 -1.10
N VAL A 344 34.42 -0.03 -0.87
CA VAL A 344 33.32 -0.42 -1.75
C VAL A 344 32.51 0.84 -2.09
N THR A 345 32.50 1.24 -3.35
CA THR A 345 31.77 2.45 -3.76
C THR A 345 30.26 2.27 -3.61
N LYS A 346 29.73 1.10 -3.96
CA LYS A 346 28.30 0.77 -3.85
C LYS A 346 28.06 -0.66 -3.39
N MET A 347 27.28 -0.83 -2.33
CA MET A 347 26.73 -2.13 -1.95
C MET A 347 25.21 -2.03 -1.87
N ARG A 348 24.50 -2.85 -2.63
CA ARG A 348 23.06 -2.68 -2.86
C ARG A 348 22.29 -4.00 -2.77
N PHE A 349 21.17 -3.96 -2.06
CA PHE A 349 20.19 -5.03 -1.95
C PHE A 349 18.84 -4.54 -2.47
N ASP A 350 18.30 -5.19 -3.51
CA ASP A 350 16.97 -4.90 -4.06
C ASP A 350 16.08 -6.13 -4.01
N ASN A 351 14.86 -5.96 -3.48
CA ASN A 351 13.84 -7.02 -3.53
C ASN A 351 14.32 -8.36 -2.93
N CYS A 352 15.18 -8.29 -1.91
CA CYS A 352 15.72 -9.46 -1.24
C CYS A 352 14.89 -9.81 0.00
N ASN A 353 14.80 -11.10 0.28
CA ASN A 353 14.36 -11.62 1.56
C ASN A 353 15.59 -12.05 2.36
N ILE A 354 15.91 -11.35 3.45
CA ILE A 354 17.16 -11.55 4.21
C ILE A 354 16.85 -11.98 5.64
N ARG A 355 17.33 -13.15 6.07
CA ARG A 355 16.96 -13.65 7.39
C ARG A 355 17.98 -14.52 8.09
N ILE A 356 17.81 -14.68 9.40
CA ILE A 356 18.60 -15.61 10.23
C ILE A 356 20.09 -15.26 10.11
N LEU A 357 20.45 -14.01 10.43
CA LEU A 357 21.84 -13.55 10.43
C LEU A 357 22.15 -12.79 11.72
N ARG A 358 23.40 -12.83 12.14
CA ARG A 358 23.91 -12.03 13.26
C ARG A 358 24.01 -10.55 12.89
N GLY A 359 24.36 -10.31 11.63
CA GLY A 359 24.32 -9.01 10.97
C GLY A 359 24.47 -9.18 9.47
N LEU A 360 24.02 -8.20 8.69
CA LEU A 360 24.11 -8.27 7.24
C LEU A 360 25.54 -7.98 6.77
N VAL A 361 26.05 -6.79 7.07
CA VAL A 361 27.41 -6.36 6.69
C VAL A 361 28.11 -5.75 7.89
N ARG A 362 29.28 -6.30 8.20
CA ARG A 362 30.13 -5.84 9.29
C ARG A 362 31.53 -5.51 8.78
N GLY A 363 32.03 -4.33 9.13
CA GLY A 363 33.46 -4.05 9.20
C GLY A 363 34.01 -4.51 10.55
N GLN A 364 35.02 -5.37 10.55
CA GLN A 364 35.66 -5.94 11.74
C GLN A 364 37.14 -5.52 11.75
N ALA A 365 37.68 -5.20 12.93
CA ALA A 365 39.11 -5.01 13.14
C ALA A 365 39.61 -6.19 13.96
N GLY A 366 40.85 -6.62 13.67
CA GLY A 366 41.52 -7.72 14.37
C GLY A 366 41.77 -7.44 15.86
N THR A 367 41.68 -6.20 16.33
CA THR A 367 41.84 -5.85 17.75
C THR A 367 41.17 -4.51 18.06
N PRO A 368 40.43 -4.38 19.19
CA PRO A 368 39.82 -3.12 19.61
C PRO A 368 40.89 -2.14 20.11
N ALA A 369 40.83 -0.88 19.66
CA ALA A 369 41.32 0.24 20.45
C ALA A 369 40.09 0.98 20.99
N SER A 370 39.81 0.80 22.28
CA SER A 370 38.89 1.66 23.03
C SER A 370 39.72 2.79 23.67
N PRO A 371 39.23 4.04 23.75
CA PRO A 371 38.45 4.77 22.76
C PRO A 371 39.36 5.33 21.65
N VAL A 372 38.86 5.33 20.42
CA VAL A 372 39.57 5.87 19.26
C VAL A 372 39.67 7.39 19.38
N THR A 373 40.88 7.88 19.68
CA THR A 373 41.25 9.25 19.34
C THR A 373 41.20 9.42 17.81
N ASN A 374 40.54 10.50 17.39
CA ASN A 374 40.30 10.90 16.01
C ASN A 374 41.61 11.25 15.24
N PRO A 375 41.88 10.75 14.01
CA PRO A 375 41.47 9.50 13.38
C PRO A 375 42.64 8.50 13.16
N PRO A 376 42.39 7.18 13.23
CA PRO A 376 43.33 6.12 12.89
C PRO A 376 43.46 5.93 11.37
N THR A 377 44.65 5.54 10.90
CA THR A 377 45.11 5.68 9.50
C THR A 377 44.59 4.64 8.52
N VAL A 378 44.05 3.49 8.96
CA VAL A 378 43.64 2.42 8.03
C VAL A 378 42.30 1.78 8.45
N PRO A 379 41.20 2.01 7.71
CA PRO A 379 39.90 1.42 8.01
C PRO A 379 39.86 -0.08 7.66
N SER A 380 38.93 -0.86 8.23
CA SER A 380 38.68 -2.21 7.72
C SER A 380 37.84 -2.17 6.45
N LEU A 381 36.66 -1.55 6.53
CA LEU A 381 35.70 -1.45 5.44
C LEU A 381 35.13 -0.04 5.35
N VAL A 382 35.22 0.57 4.18
CA VAL A 382 34.50 1.80 3.83
C VAL A 382 33.50 1.50 2.71
N VAL A 383 32.21 1.70 2.98
CA VAL A 383 31.14 1.62 1.98
C VAL A 383 30.64 3.04 1.71
N THR A 384 30.83 3.54 0.49
CA THR A 384 30.40 4.91 0.14
C THR A 384 28.88 5.01 0.04
N ASN A 385 28.23 4.09 -0.69
CA ASN A 385 26.78 4.05 -0.83
C ASN A 385 26.25 2.66 -0.45
N TYR A 386 25.55 2.59 0.69
CA TYR A 386 24.90 1.38 1.19
C TYR A 386 23.40 1.48 1.01
N ILE A 387 22.82 0.62 0.17
CA ILE A 387 21.44 0.77 -0.28
C ILE A 387 20.66 -0.52 -0.02
N ILE A 388 19.54 -0.38 0.68
CA ILE A 388 18.55 -1.44 0.88
C ILE A 388 17.22 -0.91 0.38
N ASN A 389 16.63 -1.59 -0.61
CA ASN A 389 15.38 -1.16 -1.21
C ASN A 389 14.45 -2.34 -1.48
N ASN A 390 13.15 -2.16 -1.19
CA ASN A 390 12.13 -3.18 -1.44
C ASN A 390 12.42 -4.54 -0.76
N CYS A 391 13.16 -4.55 0.35
CA CYS A 391 13.57 -5.79 1.01
C CYS A 391 12.59 -6.16 2.15
N VAL A 392 12.52 -7.46 2.45
CA VAL A 392 11.92 -7.97 3.68
C VAL A 392 13.03 -8.62 4.47
N MET A 393 13.25 -8.19 5.71
CA MET A 393 14.28 -8.76 6.56
C MET A 393 13.71 -9.16 7.91
N ASP A 394 14.10 -10.34 8.38
CA ASP A 394 13.69 -10.86 9.67
C ASP A 394 14.83 -11.54 10.43
N SER A 395 14.72 -11.66 11.75
CA SER A 395 15.64 -12.44 12.58
C SER A 395 17.10 -12.01 12.41
N ILE A 396 17.37 -10.72 12.67
CA ILE A 396 18.72 -10.14 12.59
C ILE A 396 19.20 -9.70 13.97
N ARG A 397 20.40 -10.16 14.37
CA ARG A 397 20.87 -10.08 15.76
C ARG A 397 21.80 -8.89 16.07
N GLU A 398 22.93 -9.10 16.74
CA GLU A 398 23.68 -8.04 17.44
C GLU A 398 24.29 -6.94 16.57
N TYR A 399 24.34 -7.13 15.25
CA TYR A 399 25.04 -6.23 14.33
C TYR A 399 24.14 -5.59 13.27
N GLY A 400 22.83 -5.91 13.28
CA GLY A 400 21.85 -5.24 12.42
C GLY A 400 22.17 -5.30 10.92
N ILE A 401 21.71 -4.28 10.18
CA ILE A 401 21.92 -4.20 8.72
C ILE A 401 23.31 -3.65 8.35
N ALA A 402 23.94 -2.89 9.24
CA ALA A 402 25.23 -2.25 9.02
C ALA A 402 25.93 -2.07 10.37
N SER A 403 27.14 -2.62 10.49
CA SER A 403 27.95 -2.46 11.69
C SER A 403 29.40 -2.11 11.40
N THR A 404 29.94 -1.14 12.14
CA THR A 404 31.36 -0.78 12.15
C THR A 404 32.07 -1.18 13.46
N PHE A 405 31.46 -2.12 14.19
CA PHE A 405 31.80 -2.45 15.58
C PHE A 405 33.29 -2.58 15.87
N ASN A 406 33.77 -1.75 16.82
CA ASN A 406 35.12 -1.75 17.38
C ASN A 406 36.24 -1.61 16.35
N THR A 407 36.02 -0.83 15.29
CA THR A 407 37.03 -0.62 14.26
C THR A 407 37.43 0.83 14.13
N SER A 408 38.74 1.02 14.03
CA SER A 408 39.37 2.29 13.78
C SER A 408 39.16 2.67 12.29
N GLY A 409 38.19 3.54 11.97
CA GLY A 409 38.03 4.19 10.65
C GLY A 409 37.06 3.56 9.64
N SER A 410 36.51 2.35 9.88
CA SER A 410 35.51 1.76 8.98
C SER A 410 34.26 2.64 8.91
N SER A 411 33.54 2.70 7.80
CA SER A 411 32.35 3.54 7.73
C SER A 411 31.39 3.11 6.64
N PHE A 412 30.09 3.29 6.90
CA PHE A 412 29.08 3.43 5.87
C PHE A 412 28.80 4.93 5.72
N LYS A 413 29.23 5.53 4.60
CA LYS A 413 29.14 6.98 4.40
C LYS A 413 27.69 7.41 4.18
N ASN A 414 27.03 6.84 3.19
CA ASN A 414 25.62 7.10 2.90
C ASN A 414 24.82 5.81 3.01
N ILE A 415 23.89 5.75 3.97
CA ILE A 415 22.96 4.64 4.14
C ILE A 415 21.58 5.08 3.60
N THR A 416 21.00 4.31 2.69
CA THR A 416 19.64 4.51 2.19
C THR A 416 18.84 3.24 2.38
N VAL A 417 17.74 3.33 3.14
CA VAL A 417 16.82 2.22 3.39
C VAL A 417 15.41 2.64 2.98
N THR A 418 14.85 2.01 1.95
CA THR A 418 13.57 2.43 1.40
C THR A 418 12.62 1.27 1.12
N ASN A 419 11.32 1.51 1.23
CA ASN A 419 10.27 0.59 0.78
C ASN A 419 10.43 -0.82 1.38
N SER A 420 10.90 -0.94 2.62
CA SER A 420 11.36 -2.20 3.19
C SER A 420 10.67 -2.53 4.51
N THR A 421 10.62 -3.82 4.82
CA THR A 421 10.02 -4.35 6.05
C THR A 421 11.08 -5.02 6.90
N PHE A 422 11.06 -4.74 8.20
CA PHE A 422 12.02 -5.27 9.16
C PHE A 422 11.30 -5.84 10.37
N SER A 423 11.55 -7.11 10.68
CA SER A 423 11.03 -7.74 11.88
C SER A 423 12.08 -8.47 12.70
N HIS A 424 11.91 -8.54 14.02
CA HIS A 424 12.83 -9.28 14.91
C HIS A 424 14.30 -8.84 14.76
N PHE A 425 14.57 -7.56 15.03
CA PHE A 425 15.92 -6.99 15.02
C PHE A 425 16.42 -6.65 16.42
N ARG A 426 17.56 -7.19 16.86
CA ARG A 426 18.14 -6.82 18.17
C ARG A 426 18.76 -5.42 18.13
N LYS A 427 19.36 -5.08 16.99
CA LYS A 427 19.81 -3.72 16.64
C LYS A 427 19.51 -3.47 15.18
N PHE A 428 19.36 -2.22 14.79
CA PHE A 428 19.13 -1.88 13.39
C PHE A 428 20.41 -1.34 12.72
N ILE A 429 20.93 -0.18 13.13
CA ILE A 429 22.22 0.36 12.62
C ILE A 429 23.20 0.59 13.79
N ASP A 430 24.42 0.06 13.66
CA ASP A 430 25.48 0.16 14.66
C ASP A 430 26.74 0.82 14.07
N HIS A 431 26.82 2.16 14.09
CA HIS A 431 27.86 2.95 13.42
C HIS A 431 28.65 3.81 14.42
N ARG A 432 29.42 3.16 15.28
CA ARG A 432 30.08 3.79 16.45
C ARG A 432 31.40 4.49 16.14
N VAL A 433 31.56 5.00 14.92
CA VAL A 433 32.86 5.45 14.38
C VAL A 433 32.67 6.64 13.43
N TYR A 434 33.70 7.47 13.26
CA TYR A 434 33.64 8.61 12.34
C TYR A 434 33.50 8.17 10.87
N GLY A 435 32.84 9.00 10.06
CA GLY A 435 32.77 8.82 8.60
C GLY A 435 31.39 8.57 8.04
N ASN A 436 30.34 8.48 8.86
CA ASN A 436 28.97 8.60 8.36
C ASN A 436 28.71 10.04 7.87
N LEU A 437 28.10 10.17 6.70
CA LEU A 437 27.67 11.44 6.10
C LEU A 437 26.15 11.56 6.10
N SER A 438 25.44 10.47 5.75
CA SER A 438 23.98 10.45 5.76
C SER A 438 23.37 9.09 6.08
N ILE A 439 22.17 9.12 6.66
CA ILE A 439 21.25 7.99 6.79
C ILE A 439 19.86 8.46 6.37
N ASN A 440 19.28 7.84 5.34
CA ASN A 440 17.91 8.11 4.88
C ASN A 440 17.08 6.83 4.98
N ILE A 441 16.05 6.85 5.82
CA ILE A 441 15.11 5.74 6.01
C ILE A 441 13.72 6.24 5.61
N SER A 442 13.09 5.62 4.62
CA SER A 442 11.74 6.04 4.22
C SER A 442 10.84 4.92 3.74
N ASN A 443 9.54 5.08 3.95
CA ASN A 443 8.53 4.11 3.51
C ASN A 443 8.86 2.70 4.03
N CYS A 444 9.20 2.58 5.32
CA CYS A 444 9.57 1.30 5.93
C CYS A 444 8.59 0.90 7.04
N THR A 445 8.35 -0.40 7.20
CA THR A 445 7.56 -0.97 8.29
C THR A 445 8.49 -1.72 9.25
N PHE A 446 8.40 -1.41 10.54
CA PHE A 446 9.18 -2.03 11.61
C PHE A 446 8.24 -2.74 12.58
N PHE A 447 8.56 -3.97 12.98
CA PHE A 447 7.81 -4.71 13.99
C PHE A 447 8.74 -5.62 14.77
N ASP A 448 8.69 -5.56 16.10
CA ASP A 448 9.73 -6.17 16.92
C ASP A 448 11.13 -5.64 16.53
N VAL A 449 11.25 -4.31 16.50
CA VAL A 449 12.51 -3.58 16.25
C VAL A 449 12.61 -2.37 17.19
N VAL A 450 13.65 -2.16 17.98
CA VAL A 450 14.75 -3.09 18.33
C VAL A 450 14.46 -3.86 19.64
N ALA A 451 15.22 -4.92 19.93
CA ALA A 451 15.09 -5.64 21.20
C ALA A 451 15.59 -4.83 22.40
N GLY A 452 14.73 -4.71 23.41
CA GLY A 452 15.12 -4.27 24.75
C GLY A 452 15.72 -5.44 25.52
N ALA A 453 17.01 -5.38 25.84
CA ALA A 453 17.61 -6.18 26.90
C ALA A 453 18.19 -5.22 27.95
N ALA A 454 18.17 -5.63 29.22
CA ALA A 454 18.87 -4.91 30.29
C ALA A 454 20.33 -4.65 29.89
N ALA A 455 20.86 -3.52 30.38
CA ALA A 455 22.10 -2.86 29.93
C ALA A 455 23.24 -3.76 29.38
N PRO A 456 23.96 -3.30 28.33
CA PRO A 456 23.84 -2.00 27.69
C PRO A 456 22.67 -1.97 26.71
N ALA A 457 21.86 -0.92 26.81
CA ALA A 457 20.65 -0.84 26.03
C ALA A 457 20.94 -0.72 24.52
N ASN A 458 20.17 -1.47 23.73
CA ASN A 458 20.23 -1.42 22.27
C ASN A 458 19.57 -0.13 21.77
N ALA A 459 20.09 0.42 20.67
CA ALA A 459 19.49 1.54 19.99
C ALA A 459 19.05 1.18 18.58
N PHE A 460 18.04 1.90 18.07
CA PHE A 460 17.64 1.78 16.66
C PHE A 460 18.76 2.30 15.75
N ILE A 461 19.33 3.46 16.06
CA ILE A 461 20.57 3.95 15.44
C ILE A 461 21.59 4.30 16.53
N ASP A 462 22.75 3.66 16.47
CA ASP A 462 23.78 3.77 17.50
C ASP A 462 25.10 4.31 16.95
N PHE A 463 25.39 5.58 17.24
CA PHE A 463 26.69 6.22 17.04
C PHE A 463 27.55 6.26 18.31
N GLN A 464 27.02 5.80 19.45
CA GLN A 464 27.62 5.99 20.78
C GLN A 464 28.08 7.44 21.04
N THR A 465 29.38 7.66 21.13
CA THR A 465 30.01 8.95 21.45
C THR A 465 30.42 9.72 20.20
N VAL A 466 30.10 9.21 19.01
CA VAL A 466 30.43 9.86 17.73
C VAL A 466 29.25 10.72 17.28
N GLY A 467 29.57 11.83 16.61
CA GLY A 467 28.57 12.71 16.00
C GLY A 467 27.96 12.07 14.76
N ALA A 468 26.66 12.18 14.61
CA ALA A 468 25.96 11.70 13.42
C ALA A 468 26.09 12.69 12.25
N GLY A 469 26.08 12.16 11.03
CA GLY A 469 25.82 12.94 9.83
C GLY A 469 24.34 13.34 9.74
N ILE A 470 23.87 13.65 8.52
CA ILE A 470 22.45 13.97 8.30
C ILE A 470 21.61 12.69 8.41
N VAL A 471 20.67 12.64 9.35
CA VAL A 471 19.75 11.50 9.51
C VAL A 471 18.33 11.95 9.18
N ASN A 472 17.66 11.28 8.25
CA ASN A 472 16.27 11.51 7.89
C ASN A 472 15.45 10.21 7.98
N ILE A 473 14.31 10.26 8.67
CA ILE A 473 13.39 9.14 8.83
C ILE A 473 11.96 9.62 8.50
N SER A 474 11.37 9.12 7.43
CA SER A 474 10.07 9.61 6.94
C SER A 474 9.12 8.51 6.49
N ASN A 475 7.81 8.75 6.57
CA ASN A 475 6.79 7.83 6.06
C ASN A 475 6.95 6.39 6.56
N CYS A 476 7.45 6.18 7.78
CA CYS A 476 7.65 4.86 8.36
C CYS A 476 6.50 4.48 9.30
N ILE A 477 6.26 3.19 9.49
CA ILE A 477 5.40 2.70 10.58
C ILE A 477 6.27 1.94 11.56
N PHE A 478 6.27 2.41 12.81
CA PHE A 478 6.89 1.74 13.94
C PHE A 478 5.81 0.97 14.70
N GLY A 479 5.85 -0.35 14.55
CA GLY A 479 5.05 -1.28 15.32
C GLY A 479 5.70 -1.58 16.68
N ARG A 480 5.24 -2.68 17.29
CA ARG A 480 5.66 -3.17 18.59
C ARG A 480 7.18 -3.21 18.71
N THR A 481 7.72 -2.82 19.87
CA THR A 481 9.14 -3.00 20.16
C THR A 481 9.42 -4.41 20.67
N TRP A 482 10.60 -4.96 20.32
CA TRP A 482 10.83 -6.38 20.56
C TRP A 482 11.14 -6.65 22.03
N ASN A 483 10.27 -7.45 22.65
CA ASN A 483 10.48 -7.95 24.00
C ASN A 483 11.12 -9.36 23.95
N GLU A 484 12.39 -9.45 23.55
CA GLU A 484 13.06 -10.74 23.33
C GLU A 484 13.20 -11.58 24.62
N THR A 485 13.39 -10.96 25.79
CA THR A 485 13.67 -11.65 27.07
C THR A 485 12.60 -11.44 28.14
N GLY A 486 11.41 -10.94 27.79
CA GLY A 486 10.33 -10.68 28.75
C GLY A 486 10.50 -9.44 29.64
N ALA A 487 11.56 -8.62 29.42
CA ALA A 487 11.87 -7.41 30.18
C ALA A 487 12.07 -6.14 29.31
N GLY A 488 11.77 -6.21 28.00
CA GLY A 488 12.27 -5.29 27.00
C GLY A 488 11.44 -4.01 26.79
N THR A 489 11.92 -2.91 27.35
CA THR A 489 11.63 -1.54 26.87
C THR A 489 12.69 -1.16 25.83
N LEU A 490 12.33 -0.52 24.72
CA LEU A 490 13.33 0.12 23.85
C LEU A 490 13.86 1.34 24.61
N VAL A 491 15.14 1.28 24.98
CA VAL A 491 15.73 2.28 25.86
C VAL A 491 16.29 3.47 25.08
N TRP A 492 16.70 3.32 23.80
CA TRP A 492 17.17 4.45 22.98
C TRP A 492 16.77 4.34 21.50
N GLY A 493 15.97 5.27 20.99
CA GLY A 493 15.72 5.40 19.55
C GLY A 493 16.98 5.82 18.79
N PHE A 494 17.63 6.88 19.25
CA PHE A 494 18.83 7.41 18.63
C PHE A 494 19.88 7.77 19.69
N ARG A 495 21.13 7.32 19.47
CA ARG A 495 22.26 7.65 20.35
C ARG A 495 23.43 8.19 19.54
N ALA A 496 23.84 9.43 19.81
CA ALA A 496 25.01 10.10 19.24
C ALA A 496 25.51 11.20 20.20
N SER A 497 26.75 11.68 20.03
CA SER A 497 27.24 12.85 20.78
C SER A 497 26.74 14.18 20.23
N THR A 498 26.48 14.25 18.92
CA THR A 498 25.89 15.40 18.21
C THR A 498 25.06 14.94 17.03
N GLY A 499 24.20 15.84 16.54
CA GLY A 499 23.27 15.58 15.44
C GLY A 499 21.91 15.09 15.94
N SER A 500 20.87 15.41 15.18
CA SER A 500 19.49 14.99 15.45
C SER A 500 18.83 14.53 14.16
N PRO A 501 18.20 13.35 14.15
CA PRO A 501 17.30 12.93 13.09
C PRO A 501 16.22 13.96 12.76
N GLY A 502 15.94 14.15 11.48
CA GLY A 502 14.77 14.84 10.97
C GLY A 502 13.81 13.90 10.25
N GLY A 503 12.69 14.44 9.78
CA GLY A 503 11.72 13.73 8.94
C GLY A 503 10.27 13.84 9.46
N ALA A 504 9.33 13.41 8.62
CA ALA A 504 7.88 13.56 8.86
C ALA A 504 7.09 12.39 8.26
N GLY A 505 5.80 12.32 8.57
CA GLY A 505 4.87 11.31 8.03
C GLY A 505 5.04 9.91 8.63
N SER A 506 5.81 9.78 9.71
CA SER A 506 5.98 8.50 10.41
C SER A 506 4.94 8.31 11.51
N TYR A 507 4.55 7.06 11.75
CA TYR A 507 3.52 6.67 12.70
C TYR A 507 4.03 5.60 13.67
N GLY A 508 3.49 5.59 14.89
CA GLY A 508 3.83 4.63 15.93
C GLY A 508 2.57 4.01 16.51
N THR A 509 2.51 2.69 16.62
CA THR A 509 1.40 1.99 17.28
C THR A 509 1.46 2.18 18.79
N SER A 510 0.38 1.90 19.52
CA SER A 510 0.33 2.05 20.98
C SER A 510 1.27 1.12 21.74
N ASP A 511 1.71 0.03 21.10
CA ASP A 511 2.70 -0.93 21.60
C ASP A 511 4.13 -0.65 21.08
N PHE A 512 4.32 0.41 20.31
CA PHE A 512 5.64 0.97 20.03
C PHE A 512 6.13 1.75 21.25
N VAL A 513 6.87 1.07 22.13
CA VAL A 513 7.46 1.70 23.31
C VAL A 513 8.86 2.16 22.96
N ASN A 514 9.13 3.47 22.97
CA ASN A 514 10.43 4.04 22.67
C ASN A 514 10.78 5.20 23.60
N ASP A 515 12.03 5.23 24.06
CA ASP A 515 12.64 6.41 24.67
C ASP A 515 13.62 7.08 23.69
N ASN A 516 13.53 8.40 23.55
CA ASN A 516 14.45 9.21 22.75
C ASN A 516 14.59 8.82 21.25
N LEU A 517 13.46 8.72 20.52
CA LEU A 517 13.48 8.75 19.04
C LEU A 517 13.22 10.19 18.62
N PRO A 518 14.22 10.93 18.15
CA PRO A 518 14.15 12.38 17.98
C PRO A 518 13.50 12.78 16.66
N ILE A 519 12.42 12.11 16.27
CA ILE A 519 11.54 12.53 15.16
C ILE A 519 10.10 12.62 15.66
N SER A 520 9.29 13.46 15.02
CA SER A 520 7.85 13.46 15.27
C SER A 520 7.24 12.18 14.71
N VAL A 521 6.77 11.31 15.61
CA VAL A 521 6.00 10.12 15.28
C VAL A 521 4.55 10.38 15.65
N THR A 522 3.65 10.32 14.65
CA THR A 522 2.22 10.48 14.90
C THR A 522 1.70 9.21 15.58
N SER A 523 1.15 9.35 16.78
CA SER A 523 0.60 8.22 17.52
C SER A 523 -0.65 7.66 16.85
N TYR A 524 -0.66 6.35 16.60
CA TYR A 524 -1.84 5.57 16.29
C TYR A 524 -2.31 4.89 17.59
N ALA A 525 -3.58 5.04 17.93
CA ALA A 525 -4.11 4.61 19.23
C ALA A 525 -4.20 3.09 19.41
N GLY A 526 -4.21 2.32 18.31
CA GLY A 526 -4.27 0.86 18.35
C GLY A 526 -2.89 0.20 18.44
N THR A 527 -2.89 -1.10 18.75
CA THR A 527 -1.68 -1.92 18.78
C THR A 527 -1.26 -2.35 17.37
N SER A 528 -0.08 -2.94 17.24
CA SER A 528 0.35 -3.56 15.98
C SER A 528 -0.60 -4.66 15.52
N LEU A 529 -1.17 -5.42 16.45
CA LEU A 529 -2.15 -6.47 16.16
C LEU A 529 -3.52 -5.92 15.74
N SER A 530 -3.86 -4.67 16.08
CA SER A 530 -5.07 -4.03 15.55
C SER A 530 -4.83 -3.42 14.17
N LEU A 531 -3.63 -2.87 13.92
CA LEU A 531 -3.28 -2.24 12.66
C LEU A 531 -3.08 -3.25 11.52
N PHE A 532 -2.31 -4.31 11.79
CA PHE A 532 -1.86 -5.27 10.79
C PHE A 532 -2.66 -6.57 10.82
N THR A 533 -2.71 -7.25 9.67
CA THR A 533 -3.46 -8.50 9.50
C THR A 533 -2.92 -9.61 10.40
N ASP A 534 -1.62 -9.91 10.29
CA ASP A 534 -0.95 -10.94 11.10
C ASP A 534 0.56 -10.66 11.19
N PRO A 535 0.98 -9.64 11.96
CA PRO A 535 2.38 -9.19 12.00
C PRO A 535 3.32 -10.18 12.69
N VAL A 536 2.80 -11.14 13.47
CA VAL A 536 3.61 -12.18 14.12
C VAL A 536 4.15 -13.18 13.10
N ASN A 537 3.41 -13.41 12.01
CA ASN A 537 3.83 -14.25 10.88
C ASN A 537 4.27 -13.40 9.67
N ASP A 538 4.85 -12.22 9.93
CA ASP A 538 5.37 -11.28 8.93
C ASP A 538 4.36 -10.78 7.88
N ASN A 539 3.05 -10.87 8.16
CA ASN A 539 2.00 -10.29 7.33
C ASN A 539 1.55 -8.94 7.87
N PHE A 540 2.22 -7.89 7.38
CA PHE A 540 1.96 -6.52 7.78
C PHE A 540 0.89 -5.83 6.96
N LYS A 541 0.08 -6.55 6.16
CA LYS A 541 -1.01 -5.92 5.39
C LYS A 541 -1.91 -5.13 6.35
N ILE A 542 -2.06 -3.84 6.08
CA ILE A 542 -2.90 -2.96 6.91
C ILE A 542 -4.35 -3.40 6.79
N LYS A 543 -4.99 -3.72 7.93
CA LYS A 543 -6.41 -4.08 8.00
C LYS A 543 -7.29 -2.97 8.56
N ASP A 544 -6.73 -2.08 9.37
CA ASP A 544 -7.47 -0.94 9.91
C ASP A 544 -7.60 0.17 8.86
N VAL A 545 -8.78 0.26 8.26
CA VAL A 545 -9.11 1.28 7.25
C VAL A 545 -9.20 2.70 7.83
N THR A 546 -9.30 2.85 9.15
CA THR A 546 -9.35 4.15 9.82
C THR A 546 -7.95 4.74 10.04
N PHE A 547 -6.89 3.93 9.94
CA PHE A 547 -5.52 4.42 10.03
C PHE A 547 -5.25 5.47 8.96
N VAL A 548 -4.91 6.69 9.38
CA VAL A 548 -4.71 7.84 8.48
C VAL A 548 -3.49 7.68 7.58
N GLY A 549 -2.47 6.94 8.03
CA GLY A 549 -1.24 6.68 7.28
C GLY A 549 -1.34 5.54 6.27
N ARG A 550 -2.51 4.89 6.12
CA ARG A 550 -2.69 3.61 5.42
C ARG A 550 -2.23 3.56 3.96
N SER A 551 -2.20 4.70 3.27
CA SER A 551 -1.76 4.85 1.88
C SER A 551 -0.43 5.58 1.71
N ILE A 552 0.11 6.19 2.78
CA ILE A 552 1.29 7.09 2.69
C ILE A 552 2.49 6.65 3.54
N ALA A 553 2.29 5.81 4.56
CA ALA A 553 3.34 5.37 5.47
C ALA A 553 3.54 3.86 5.46
N GLY A 554 4.71 3.42 5.92
CA GLY A 554 5.12 2.02 5.94
C GLY A 554 5.64 1.54 4.59
N ASP A 555 6.08 0.29 4.54
CA ASP A 555 6.43 -0.38 3.29
C ASP A 555 5.21 -0.39 2.33
N PRO A 556 5.34 0.15 1.10
CA PRO A 556 4.26 0.19 0.12
C PRO A 556 3.61 -1.16 -0.17
N ARG A 557 4.33 -2.28 0.03
CA ARG A 557 3.80 -3.65 -0.12
C ARG A 557 2.57 -3.91 0.75
N TRP A 558 2.47 -3.24 1.89
CA TRP A 558 1.44 -3.49 2.89
C TRP A 558 0.33 -2.46 2.94
N ARG A 559 0.48 -1.37 2.18
CA ARG A 559 -0.49 -0.27 2.15
C ARG A 559 -1.82 -0.71 1.57
N ILE A 560 -2.87 0.02 1.92
CA ILE A 560 -4.17 -0.06 1.29
C ILE A 560 -4.43 1.30 0.63
N ASN A 561 -4.90 1.26 -0.62
CA ASN A 561 -5.25 2.44 -1.39
C ASN A 561 -6.69 2.84 -1.12
#